data_AF-A0A6N8QKS4-F1
#
_entry.id   AF-A0A6N8QKS4-F1
#
_cell.length_a   1.000
_cell.length_b   1.000
_cell.length_c   1.000
_cell.angle_alpha   90.00
_cell.angle_beta   90.00
_cell.angle_gamma   90.00
#
_symmetry.space_group_name_H-M   'P 1'
#
loop_
_entity.id
_entity.type
_entity.pdbx_description
1 polymer ?
#
loop_
_entity_poly.entity_id
_entity_poly.type
_entity_poly.pdbx_seq_one_letter_code
_entity_poly.pdbx_strand_id
1 'polypeptide(L)'
;MYLFESLNQLIQTYLPEDQIKRLRQAYLVARDAHEGQTRSSGEPYITHPVAVACILAEMKLDYETLMAALLHDVIEDTPATYQ
;
A
#
# COMPACT_ATOMS: atom_id res chain seq x y z
N MET A 1 -0.22 11.60 -5.30
CA MET A 1 -0.93 11.03 -4.13
C MET A 1 -2.29 10.43 -4.46
N TYR A 2 -2.80 10.61 -5.69
CA TYR A 2 -4.13 10.14 -6.09
C TYR A 2 -4.39 8.64 -5.85
N LEU A 3 -3.38 7.78 -6.08
CA LEU A 3 -3.49 6.33 -5.87
C LEU A 3 -3.60 5.91 -4.41
N PHE A 4 -3.31 6.77 -3.43
CA PHE A 4 -3.46 6.45 -2.01
C PHE A 4 -4.80 6.92 -1.43
N GLU A 5 -5.53 7.80 -2.13
CA GLU A 5 -6.72 8.48 -1.59
C GLU A 5 -7.81 7.50 -1.16
N SER A 6 -8.08 6.46 -1.97
CA SER A 6 -9.11 5.45 -1.65
C SER A 6 -8.82 4.76 -0.33
N LEU A 7 -7.57 4.34 -0.12
CA LEU A 7 -7.15 3.73 1.14
C LEU A 7 -7.17 4.75 2.28
N ASN A 8 -6.69 5.97 2.04
CA ASN A 8 -6.63 7.05 3.01
C ASN A 8 -8.02 7.44 3.55
N GLN A 9 -9.05 7.41 2.70
CA GLN A 9 -10.44 7.66 3.10
C GLN A 9 -10.98 6.54 4.01
N LEU A 10 -10.72 5.27 3.68
CA LEU A 10 -11.15 4.13 4.49
C LEU A 10 -10.50 4.14 5.87
N ILE A 11 -9.17 4.26 5.93
CA ILE A 11 -8.41 4.15 7.18
C ILE A 11 -8.66 5.31 8.14
N GLN A 12 -8.99 6.51 7.64
CA GLN A 12 -9.39 7.65 8.48
C GLN A 12 -10.65 7.39 9.30
N THR A 13 -11.47 6.41 8.93
CA THR A 13 -12.71 6.10 9.66
C THR A 13 -12.49 5.27 10.93
N TYR A 14 -11.30 4.66 11.11
CA TYR A 14 -11.08 3.74 12.24
C TYR A 14 -9.64 3.68 12.78
N LEU A 15 -8.63 4.22 12.08
CA LEU A 15 -7.26 4.27 12.57
C LEU A 15 -6.89 5.66 13.11
N PRO A 16 -6.06 5.74 14.17
CA PRO A 16 -5.51 7.00 14.65
C PRO A 16 -4.47 7.58 13.67
N GLU A 17 -4.23 8.89 13.77
CA GLU A 17 -3.42 9.64 12.81
C GLU A 17 -1.96 9.15 12.71
N ASP A 18 -1.37 8.68 13.82
CA ASP A 18 -0.01 8.15 13.86
C ASP A 18 0.11 6.85 13.02
N GLN A 19 -0.89 5.98 13.05
CA GLN A 19 -0.92 4.76 12.24
C GLN A 19 -1.12 5.08 10.76
N ILE A 20 -1.98 6.06 10.45
CA ILE A 20 -2.18 6.55 9.07
C ILE A 20 -0.87 7.11 8.49
N LYS A 21 -0.06 7.81 9.30
CA LYS A 21 1.27 8.29 8.88
C LYS A 21 2.21 7.13 8.53
N ARG A 22 2.20 6.03 9.31
CA ARG A 22 3.00 4.83 9.01
C ARG A 22 2.54 4.14 7.72
N LEU A 23 1.23 4.05 7.50
CA LEU A 23 0.66 3.52 6.25
C LEU A 23 1.04 4.34 5.03
N ARG A 24 1.01 5.67 5.14
CA ARG A 24 1.47 6.56 4.07
C ARG A 24 2.95 6.31 3.77
N GLN A 25 3.79 6.11 4.78
CA GLN A 25 5.19 5.79 4.57
C GLN A 25 5.37 4.44 3.85
N ALA A 26 4.63 3.40 4.25
CA ALA A 26 4.66 2.10 3.57
C ALA A 26 4.23 2.22 2.09
N TYR A 27 3.18 2.99 1.82
CA TYR A 27 2.74 3.28 0.45
C TYR A 27 3.84 3.97 -0.37
N LEU A 28 4.55 4.95 0.20
CA LEU A 28 5.63 5.63 -0.51
C LEU A 28 6.77 4.66 -0.85
N VAL A 29 7.16 3.80 0.10
CA VAL A 29 8.18 2.77 -0.12
C VAL A 29 7.77 1.81 -1.24
N ALA A 30 6.54 1.28 -1.18
CA ALA A 30 6.04 0.38 -2.21
C ALA A 30 5.95 1.06 -3.59
N ARG A 31 5.43 2.29 -3.63
CA ARG A 31 5.31 3.06 -4.88
C ARG A 31 6.68 3.26 -5.52
N ASP A 32 7.68 3.64 -4.73
CA ASP A 32 9.01 3.95 -5.22
C ASP A 32 9.75 2.67 -5.65
N ALA A 33 9.56 1.57 -4.91
CA ALA A 33 10.12 0.28 -5.28
C ALA A 33 9.56 -0.25 -6.62
N HIS A 34 8.27 -0.03 -6.86
CA HIS A 34 7.58 -0.43 -8.09
C HIS A 34 7.56 0.66 -9.18
N GLU A 35 8.40 1.70 -9.07
CA GLU A 35 8.44 2.77 -10.07
C GLU A 35 8.82 2.21 -11.46
N GLY A 36 8.06 2.60 -12.49
CA GLY A 36 8.23 2.11 -13.86
C GLY A 36 7.65 0.71 -14.12
N GLN A 37 7.22 -0.03 -13.09
CA GLN A 37 6.55 -1.31 -13.26
C GLN A 37 5.05 -1.10 -13.55
N THR A 38 4.51 -1.91 -14.46
CA THR A 38 3.10 -1.89 -14.83
C THR A 38 2.48 -3.27 -14.69
N ARG A 39 1.16 -3.29 -14.45
CA ARG A 39 0.35 -4.51 -14.54
C ARG A 39 0.13 -4.88 -16.01
N SER A 40 -0.34 -6.10 -16.27
CA SER A 40 -0.77 -6.51 -17.60
C SER A 40 -1.89 -5.64 -18.18
N SER A 41 -2.65 -4.92 -17.33
CA SER A 41 -3.65 -3.92 -17.74
C SER A 41 -3.05 -2.61 -18.26
N GLY A 42 -1.74 -2.37 -18.06
CA GLY A 42 -1.04 -1.12 -18.37
C GLY A 42 -1.05 -0.09 -17.23
N GLU A 43 -1.75 -0.35 -16.14
CA GLU A 43 -1.75 0.53 -14.96
C GLU A 43 -0.45 0.40 -14.16
N PRO A 44 -0.04 1.46 -13.42
CA PRO A 44 1.11 1.37 -12.50
C PRO A 44 0.95 0.21 -11.50
N TYR A 45 2.02 -0.56 -11.26
CA TYR A 45 1.94 -1.76 -10.43
C TYR A 45 1.42 -1.51 -9.01
N ILE A 46 1.79 -0.37 -8.42
CA ILE A 46 1.33 0.08 -7.09
C ILE A 46 -0.21 0.09 -6.92
N THR A 47 -0.97 0.14 -8.01
CA THR A 47 -2.44 0.00 -7.95
C THR A 47 -2.88 -1.34 -7.35
N HIS A 48 -2.13 -2.42 -7.55
CA HIS A 48 -2.43 -3.75 -7.01
C HIS A 48 -2.26 -3.81 -5.48
N PRO A 49 -1.09 -3.48 -4.88
CA PRO A 49 -0.95 -3.47 -3.43
C PRO A 49 -1.94 -2.52 -2.73
N VAL A 50 -2.28 -1.38 -3.34
CA VAL A 50 -3.32 -0.48 -2.81
C VAL A 50 -4.70 -1.15 -2.82
N ALA A 51 -5.08 -1.83 -3.90
CA ALA A 51 -6.37 -2.52 -3.97
C ALA A 51 -6.48 -3.63 -2.92
N VAL A 52 -5.41 -4.39 -2.70
CA VAL A 52 -5.35 -5.40 -1.61
C VAL A 52 -5.52 -4.72 -0.25
N ALA A 53 -4.79 -3.64 0.02
CA ALA A 53 -4.91 -2.90 1.28
C ALA A 53 -6.32 -2.31 1.49
N CYS A 54 -7.01 -1.85 0.44
CA CYS A 54 -8.40 -1.40 0.53
C CYS A 54 -9.35 -2.52 0.97
N ILE A 55 -9.24 -3.73 0.39
CA ILE A 55 -10.07 -4.89 0.77
C ILE A 55 -9.88 -5.22 2.25
N LEU A 56 -8.63 -5.22 2.73
CA LEU A 56 -8.33 -5.49 4.13
C LEU A 56 -8.79 -4.34 5.05
N ALA A 57 -8.77 -3.10 4.56
CA ALA A 57 -9.26 -1.95 5.31
C ALA A 57 -10.80 -1.95 5.44
N GLU A 58 -11.54 -2.46 4.45
CA GLU A 58 -12.99 -2.67 4.55
C GLU A 58 -13.34 -3.68 5.66
N MET A 59 -12.47 -4.66 5.89
CA MET A 59 -12.57 -5.60 7.00
C MET A 59 -12.10 -5.00 8.35
N LYS A 60 -11.66 -3.75 8.36
CA LYS A 60 -11.10 -3.02 9.52
C LYS A 60 -9.93 -3.75 10.20
N LEU A 61 -9.05 -4.35 9.41
CA LEU A 61 -7.83 -4.95 9.95
C LEU A 61 -6.85 -3.88 10.46
N ASP A 62 -5.91 -4.31 11.30
CA ASP A 62 -4.90 -3.46 11.92
C ASP A 62 -3.93 -2.84 10.90
N TYR A 63 -3.29 -1.73 11.30
CA TYR A 63 -2.42 -0.99 10.40
C TYR A 63 -1.16 -1.78 9.99
N GLU A 64 -0.67 -2.70 10.83
CA GLU A 64 0.45 -3.58 10.46
C GLU A 64 0.07 -4.50 9.30
N THR A 65 -1.12 -5.10 9.35
CA THR A 65 -1.66 -5.92 8.24
C THR A 65 -1.79 -5.12 6.95
N LEU A 66 -2.28 -3.88 7.03
CA LEU A 66 -2.39 -3.02 5.84
C LEU A 66 -1.02 -2.59 5.30
N MET A 67 -0.04 -2.33 6.19
CA MET A 67 1.33 -2.06 5.77
C MET A 67 1.93 -3.27 5.06
N ALA A 68 1.72 -4.47 5.59
CA ALA A 68 2.16 -5.71 4.95
C ALA A 68 1.54 -5.86 3.56
N ALA A 69 0.25 -5.58 3.41
CA ALA A 69 -0.42 -5.61 2.11
C ALA A 69 0.14 -4.61 1.09
N LEU A 70 0.53 -3.40 1.53
CA LEU A 70 1.18 -2.44 0.64
C LEU A 70 2.57 -2.92 0.19
N LEU A 71 3.27 -3.69 1.02
CA LEU A 71 4.66 -4.08 0.82
C LEU A 71 4.84 -5.52 0.30
N HIS A 72 3.76 -6.32 0.19
CA HIS A 72 3.85 -7.77 0.06
C HIS A 72 4.70 -8.24 -1.14
N ASP A 73 4.60 -7.53 -2.27
CA ASP A 73 5.33 -7.86 -3.50
C ASP A 73 6.68 -7.13 -3.63
N VAL A 74 7.03 -6.23 -2.69
CA VAL A 74 8.23 -5.39 -2.81
C VAL A 74 9.51 -6.24 -2.81
N ILE A 75 9.58 -7.27 -1.99
CA ILE A 75 10.77 -8.15 -1.91
C ILE A 75 10.85 -9.08 -3.13
N GLU A 76 9.70 -9.51 -3.67
CA GLU A 76 9.63 -10.47 -4.77
C GLU A 76 9.88 -9.81 -6.14
N ASP A 77 9.27 -8.65 -6.38
CA ASP A 77 9.21 -8.04 -7.71
C ASP A 77 10.18 -6.87 -7.91
N THR A 78 10.94 -6.48 -6.88
CA THR A 78 11.85 -5.32 -6.94
C THR A 78 13.24 -5.67 -6.40
N PRO A 79 14.27 -4.84 -6.65
CA PRO A 79 15.61 -5.04 -6.09
C PRO A 79 15.70 -4.86 -4.55
N ALA A 80 14.58 -4.51 -3.87
CA ALA A 80 14.56 -4.34 -2.43
C ALA A 80 14.88 -5.67 -1.71
N THR A 81 15.51 -5.56 -0.53
CA THR A 81 15.87 -6.73 0.28
C THR A 81 15.41 -6.54 1.72
N TYR A 82 15.18 -7.65 2.43
CA TYR A 82 15.01 -7.66 3.88
C TYR A 82 16.38 -7.47 4.54
N GLN A 83 16.53 -6.42 5.37
CA GLN A 83 17.76 -6.12 6.13
C GLN A 83 17.46 -6.06 7.63
#